data_AF-A0A1Z8VXP4-F1
#
_entry.id   AF-A0A1Z8VXP4-F1
#
_cell.length_a   1.000
_cell.length_b   1.000
_cell.length_c   1.000
_cell.angle_alpha   90.00
_cell.angle_beta   90.00
_cell.angle_gamma   90.00
#
_symmetry.space_group_name_H-M   'P 1'
#
loop_
_entity.id
_entity.type
_entity.pdbx_description
1 polymer ?
#
loop_
_entity_poly.entity_id
_entity_poly.type
_entity_poly.pdbx_seq_one_letter_code
_entity_poly.pdbx_strand_id
1 'polypeptide(L)'
;MAITDTITEYSFKDGFMSMDSTKNNFSYEGLRQLYIYLEELSDGIGEDIEFDPVAFCMDYAEYTSMEELKNDYSTVDDQEIEDNIIYKGKDFILIRQF
;
A
#
# COMPACT_ATOMS: atom_id res chain seq x y z
N MET A 1 -26.84 -8.58 -6.81
CA MET A 1 -26.54 -8.35 -5.38
C MET A 1 -25.39 -9.28 -5.06
N ALA A 2 -24.21 -8.72 -4.76
CA ALA A 2 -23.10 -9.47 -4.17
C ALA A 2 -23.24 -9.42 -2.64
N ILE A 3 -22.62 -10.36 -1.93
CA ILE A 3 -22.48 -10.30 -0.46
C ILE A 3 -21.13 -9.64 -0.20
N THR A 4 -21.12 -8.51 0.51
CA THR A 4 -19.91 -7.73 0.83
C THR A 4 -19.85 -7.46 2.33
N ASP A 5 -18.62 -7.35 2.85
CA ASP A 5 -18.34 -6.96 4.23
C ASP A 5 -17.46 -5.71 4.23
N THR A 6 -17.76 -4.76 5.13
CA THR A 6 -16.88 -3.61 5.37
C THR A 6 -15.69 -4.06 6.23
N ILE A 7 -14.48 -3.81 5.75
CA ILE A 7 -13.24 -4.17 6.45
C ILE A 7 -12.81 -3.02 7.36
N THR A 8 -12.45 -3.35 8.59
CA THR A 8 -11.81 -2.40 9.52
C THR A 8 -10.29 -2.42 9.36
N GLU A 9 -9.60 -1.37 9.80
CA GLU A 9 -8.11 -1.36 9.85
C GLU A 9 -7.54 -2.63 10.51
N TYR A 10 -8.17 -3.12 11.58
CA TYR A 10 -7.73 -4.35 12.26
C TYR A 10 -7.84 -5.58 11.35
N SER A 11 -9.01 -5.79 10.73
CA SER A 11 -9.25 -6.92 9.82
C SER A 11 -8.40 -6.83 8.55
N PHE A 12 -8.12 -5.62 8.07
CA PHE A 12 -7.21 -5.37 6.96
C PHE A 12 -5.81 -5.91 7.29
N LYS A 13 -5.26 -5.48 8.43
CA LYS A 13 -3.93 -5.92 8.88
C LYS A 13 -3.87 -7.42 9.13
N ASP A 14 -4.88 -7.97 9.79
CA ASP A 14 -4.96 -9.41 10.05
C ASP A 14 -4.98 -10.23 8.75
N GLY A 15 -5.71 -9.76 7.73
CA GLY A 15 -5.74 -10.38 6.42
C GLY A 15 -4.34 -10.53 5.79
N PHE A 16 -3.53 -9.46 5.81
CA PHE A 16 -2.13 -9.52 5.35
C PHE A 16 -1.26 -10.46 6.20
N MET A 17 -1.40 -10.41 7.52
CA MET A 17 -0.55 -11.16 8.45
C MET A 17 -0.87 -12.65 8.49
N SER A 18 -2.09 -13.03 8.11
CA SER A 18 -2.57 -14.42 8.11
C SER A 18 -2.00 -15.27 6.97
N MET A 19 -1.43 -14.66 5.93
CA MET A 19 -0.97 -15.35 4.72
C MET A 19 0.56 -15.25 4.57
N ASP A 20 1.20 -16.39 4.27
CA ASP A 20 2.67 -16.45 4.10
C ASP A 20 3.17 -15.56 2.96
N SER A 21 2.35 -15.35 1.91
CA SER A 21 2.69 -14.58 0.72
C SER A 21 2.65 -13.06 0.91
N THR A 22 2.03 -12.56 1.99
CA THR A 22 1.78 -11.11 2.18
C THR A 22 2.27 -10.58 3.52
N LYS A 23 2.47 -11.45 4.52
CA LYS A 23 2.80 -11.06 5.91
C LYS A 23 4.11 -10.28 6.10
N ASN A 24 5.00 -10.29 5.11
CA ASN A 24 6.32 -9.65 5.18
C ASN A 24 6.47 -8.48 4.19
N ASN A 25 5.43 -8.12 3.44
CA ASN A 25 5.51 -7.08 2.41
C ASN A 25 5.44 -5.66 2.98
N PHE A 26 4.76 -5.51 4.13
CA PHE A 26 4.53 -4.22 4.77
C PHE A 26 4.74 -4.35 6.27
N SER A 27 5.20 -3.27 6.90
CA SER A 27 5.19 -3.15 8.36
C SER A 27 3.77 -2.93 8.87
N TYR A 28 3.57 -3.09 10.18
CA TYR A 28 2.25 -2.85 10.80
C TYR A 28 1.77 -1.39 10.65
N GLU A 29 2.71 -0.44 10.69
CA GLU A 29 2.41 0.98 10.41
C GLU A 29 2.25 1.24 8.92
N GLY A 30 3.01 0.55 8.05
CA GLY A 30 2.80 0.59 6.60
C GLY A 30 1.38 0.16 6.21
N LEU A 31 0.91 -0.98 6.73
CA LEU A 31 -0.46 -1.45 6.48
C LEU A 31 -1.53 -0.46 6.97
N ARG A 32 -1.24 0.31 8.02
CA ARG A 32 -2.14 1.38 8.48
C ARG A 32 -2.25 2.50 7.46
N GLN A 33 -1.11 2.98 6.96
CA GLN A 33 -1.10 4.06 5.99
C GLN A 33 -1.69 3.62 4.65
N LEU A 34 -1.44 2.37 4.25
CA LEU A 34 -2.08 1.78 3.07
C LEU A 34 -3.60 1.69 3.23
N TYR A 35 -4.11 1.26 4.38
CA TYR A 35 -5.55 1.24 4.66
C TYR A 35 -6.16 2.65 4.54
N ILE A 36 -5.54 3.66 5.17
CA ILE A 36 -6.00 5.06 5.09
C ILE A 36 -6.04 5.54 3.63
N TYR A 37 -4.96 5.29 2.88
CA TYR A 37 -4.88 5.66 1.48
C TYR A 37 -5.98 5.01 0.63
N LEU A 38 -6.23 3.71 0.82
CA LEU A 38 -7.27 2.99 0.06
C LEU A 38 -8.67 3.46 0.41
N GLU A 39 -8.97 3.78 1.68
CA GLU A 39 -10.25 4.38 2.07
C GLU A 39 -10.44 5.77 1.41
N GLU A 40 -9.41 6.63 1.46
CA GLU A 40 -9.45 7.94 0.80
C GLU A 40 -9.61 7.82 -0.72
N LEU A 41 -8.95 6.82 -1.34
CA LEU A 41 -9.08 6.53 -2.76
C LEU A 41 -10.49 6.04 -3.11
N SER A 42 -11.06 5.13 -2.31
CA SER A 42 -12.43 4.61 -2.43
C SER A 42 -13.45 5.76 -2.42
N ASP A 43 -13.32 6.68 -1.46
CA ASP A 43 -14.15 7.88 -1.36
C ASP A 43 -13.96 8.81 -2.57
N GLY A 44 -12.72 8.96 -3.04
CA GLY A 44 -12.37 9.82 -4.17
C GLY A 44 -12.92 9.33 -5.52
N ILE A 45 -12.96 8.02 -5.75
CA ILE A 45 -13.49 7.42 -6.97
C ILE A 45 -15.00 7.11 -6.87
N GLY A 46 -15.56 7.09 -5.66
CA GLY A 46 -16.97 6.80 -5.40
C GLY A 46 -17.35 5.33 -5.62
N GLU A 47 -16.37 4.43 -5.56
CA GLU A 47 -16.52 2.98 -5.74
C GLU A 47 -15.75 2.26 -4.63
N ASP A 48 -16.33 1.19 -4.09
CA ASP A 48 -15.69 0.36 -3.06
C ASP A 48 -14.45 -0.36 -3.63
N ILE A 49 -13.34 -0.31 -2.90
CA ILE A 49 -12.14 -1.11 -3.23
C ILE A 49 -12.28 -2.52 -2.65
N GLU A 50 -12.17 -3.53 -3.51
CA GLU A 50 -12.14 -4.93 -3.08
C GLU A 50 -10.84 -5.24 -2.35
N PHE A 51 -10.94 -5.88 -1.18
CA PHE A 51 -9.77 -6.27 -0.40
C PHE A 51 -9.06 -7.48 -1.00
N ASP A 52 -7.93 -7.23 -1.66
CA ASP A 52 -7.04 -8.25 -2.19
C ASP A 52 -5.59 -7.99 -1.74
N PRO A 53 -5.14 -8.61 -0.64
CA PRO A 53 -3.78 -8.46 -0.14
C PRO A 53 -2.70 -8.80 -1.15
N VAL A 54 -2.95 -9.75 -2.05
CA VAL A 54 -1.96 -10.19 -3.04
C VAL A 54 -1.84 -9.12 -4.13
N ALA A 55 -2.95 -8.62 -4.64
CA ALA A 55 -2.95 -7.51 -5.59
C ALA A 55 -2.29 -6.26 -4.98
N PHE A 56 -2.60 -5.93 -3.73
CA PHE A 56 -1.98 -4.79 -3.06
C PHE A 56 -0.46 -4.95 -2.87
N CYS A 57 0.04 -6.16 -2.61
CA CYS A 57 1.49 -6.42 -2.60
C CYS A 57 2.15 -6.27 -3.98
N MET A 58 1.38 -6.39 -5.07
CA MET A 58 1.86 -6.16 -6.43
C MET A 58 1.79 -4.68 -6.81
N ASP A 59 0.78 -3.97 -6.33
CA ASP A 59 0.53 -2.57 -6.69
C ASP A 59 1.30 -1.59 -5.80
N TYR A 60 1.62 -1.96 -4.56
CA TYR A 60 2.26 -1.09 -3.58
C TYR A 60 3.49 -1.73 -2.95
N ALA A 61 4.44 -0.91 -2.52
CA ALA A 61 5.65 -1.35 -1.84
C ALA A 61 6.03 -0.39 -0.71
N GLU A 62 6.67 -0.95 0.32
CA GLU A 62 7.24 -0.20 1.45
C GLU A 62 8.76 -0.18 1.37
N TYR A 63 9.34 1.01 1.52
CA TYR A 63 10.79 1.22 1.52
C TYR A 63 11.21 1.91 2.81
N THR A 64 12.40 1.60 3.32
CA THR A 64 12.93 2.22 4.55
C THR A 64 13.48 3.62 4.32
N SER A 65 13.80 3.97 3.07
CA SER A 65 14.37 5.27 2.71
C SER A 65 14.16 5.61 1.23
N MET A 66 14.28 6.91 0.92
CA MET A 66 14.33 7.38 -0.47
C MET A 66 15.52 6.81 -1.25
N GLU A 67 16.62 6.49 -0.58
CA GLU A 67 17.81 5.92 -1.24
C GLU A 67 17.54 4.51 -1.74
N GLU A 68 16.95 3.67 -0.90
CA GLU A 68 16.53 2.30 -1.26
C GLU A 68 15.53 2.34 -2.43
N LEU A 69 14.51 3.20 -2.31
CA LEU A 69 13.50 3.39 -3.34
C LEU A 69 14.10 3.80 -4.70
N LYS A 70 15.00 4.79 -4.72
CA LYS A 70 15.63 5.27 -5.95
C LYS A 70 16.59 4.25 -6.56
N ASN A 71 17.17 3.36 -5.76
CA ASN A 71 18.02 2.30 -6.29
C ASN A 71 17.20 1.27 -7.08
N ASP A 72 16.04 0.87 -6.56
CA ASP A 72 15.12 -0.06 -7.24
C ASP A 72 14.55 0.56 -8.54
N TYR A 73 14.25 1.85 -8.52
CA TYR A 73 13.73 2.60 -9.67
C TYR A 73 14.78 3.50 -10.34
N SER A 74 16.04 3.04 -10.39
CA SER A 74 17.17 3.83 -10.91
C SER A 74 17.07 4.30 -12.37
N THR A 75 16.09 3.79 -13.12
CA THR A 75 15.81 4.17 -14.52
C THR A 75 14.57 5.07 -14.67
N VAL A 76 13.83 5.28 -13.59
CA VAL A 76 12.64 6.12 -13.54
C VAL A 76 13.03 7.53 -13.12
N ASP A 77 12.32 8.54 -13.63
CA ASP A 77 12.59 9.92 -13.26
C ASP A 77 12.26 10.20 -11.79
N ASP A 78 13.09 11.01 -11.13
CA ASP A 78 12.92 11.36 -9.71
C ASP A 78 11.55 12.00 -9.42
N GLN A 79 11.03 12.80 -10.34
CA GLN A 79 9.72 13.42 -10.20
C GLN A 79 8.61 12.37 -10.33
N GLU A 80 8.77 11.42 -11.24
CA GLU A 80 7.81 10.33 -11.43
C GLU A 80 7.77 9.39 -10.20
N ILE A 81 8.93 9.17 -9.55
CA ILE A 81 8.99 8.49 -8.25
C ILE A 81 8.21 9.26 -7.19
N GLU A 82 8.48 10.56 -7.03
CA GLU A 82 7.80 11.38 -6.01
C GLU A 82 6.28 11.47 -6.25
N ASP A 83 5.83 11.52 -7.50
CA ASP A 83 4.40 11.55 -7.86
C ASP A 83 3.65 10.24 -7.50
N ASN A 84 4.37 9.12 -7.37
CA ASN A 84 3.79 7.82 -7.01
C ASN A 84 3.88 7.50 -5.51
N ILE A 85 4.52 8.37 -4.71
CA ILE A 85 4.58 8.19 -3.25
C ILE A 85 3.20 8.49 -2.65
N ILE A 86 2.59 7.47 -2.04
CA ILE A 86 1.29 7.59 -1.36
C ILE A 86 1.45 7.99 0.11
N TYR A 87 2.60 7.69 0.72
CA TYR A 87 2.92 8.10 2.08
C TYR A 87 4.43 8.27 2.27
N LYS A 88 4.84 9.37 2.89
CA LYS A 88 6.25 9.67 3.20
C LYS A 88 6.42 9.94 4.69
N GLY A 89 6.82 8.91 5.43
CA GLY A 89 7.14 8.98 6.84
C GLY A 89 8.61 9.29 7.08
N LYS A 90 9.00 9.34 8.37
CA LYS A 90 10.40 9.43 8.77
C LYS A 90 11.14 8.09 8.60
N ASP A 91 10.43 7.00 8.89
CA ASP A 91 11.01 5.66 9.03
C ASP A 91 10.74 4.76 7.82
N PHE A 92 9.69 5.07 7.04
CA PHE A 92 9.34 4.33 5.84
C PHE A 92 8.58 5.21 4.83
N ILE A 93 8.50 4.71 3.60
CA ILE A 93 7.83 5.32 2.46
C ILE A 93 6.96 4.25 1.82
N LEU A 94 5.72 4.60 1.49
CA LEU A 94 4.87 3.77 0.64
C LEU A 94 4.76 4.39 -0.73
N ILE A 95 4.92 3.56 -1.75
CA ILE A 95 4.83 3.94 -3.14
C ILE A 95 3.89 3.00 -3.89
N ARG A 96 3.19 3.53 -4.89
CA ARG A 96 2.56 2.72 -5.94
C ARG A 96 3.60 2.32 -6.99
N GLN A 97 3.67 1.03 -7.31
CA GLN A 97 4.63 0.47 -8.28
C GLN A 97 4.25 0.83 -9.72
N PHE A 98 5.24 0.84 -10.63
CA PHE A 98 5.11 1.20 -12.05
C PHE A 98 4.70 0.03 -12.95
#